data_AF-A0A5M8QW03-F1
#
_entry.id   AF-A0A5M8QW03-F1
#
_cell.length_a   1.000
_cell.length_b   1.000
_cell.length_c   1.000
_cell.angle_alpha   90.00
_cell.angle_beta   90.00
_cell.angle_gamma   90.00
#
_symmetry.space_group_name_H-M   'P 1'
#
loop_
_entity.id
_entity.type
_entity.pdbx_description
1 polymer ?
#
loop_
_entity_poly.entity_id
_entity_poly.type
_entity_poly.pdbx_seq_one_letter_code
_entity_poly.pdbx_strand_id
1 'polypeptide(L)'
;MKRLLSVLLLITGMLEGCKNNPEKITFQSPEPEWVIYNAANSRLPDNQVNAIAIDTKDVKWIGTANGLARLEGTGWTLYNPENSGLPSAVIQALAVEENGAVWAGTNKGLARFDGAKWTVYKTDNSALEANAITSIVHDSKRHITWIGTEKNLAKFDGSKWESLDLADNMIISLAVDKNGAIWAGTFNHFAFIGGISKYDQGKWTVSRLDLKGYPSTFPFALAVDNQNAVLAVLGGTSVKSVVRISDGYWQEVRQPEKASGLKTILLEGDKIWVGGNTLALFGNPGAECLTVPESGSSISAMALDSKGRKWLGTVFGGIAVYQTSLKQ
;
A
#
# COMPACT_ATOMS: atom_id res chain seq x y z
N MET A 1 -73.11 39.53 0.97
CA MET A 1 -73.27 40.13 -0.39
C MET A 1 -72.81 39.06 -1.39
N LYS A 2 -73.57 38.72 -2.44
CA LYS A 2 -73.46 39.27 -3.82
C LYS A 2 -71.99 39.37 -4.32
N ARG A 3 -71.59 38.83 -5.49
CA ARG A 3 -72.27 38.00 -6.52
C ARG A 3 -71.20 37.35 -7.45
N LEU A 4 -71.58 36.38 -8.29
CA LEU A 4 -70.72 35.83 -9.36
C LEU A 4 -70.64 36.75 -10.59
N LEU A 5 -69.52 36.65 -11.34
CA LEU A 5 -69.34 36.74 -12.81
C LEU A 5 -67.99 36.03 -13.11
N SER A 6 -67.70 35.22 -14.15
CA SER A 6 -68.28 34.98 -15.50
C SER A 6 -67.90 36.04 -16.55
N VAL A 7 -67.44 35.75 -17.79
CA VAL A 7 -66.88 34.51 -18.41
C VAL A 7 -66.24 34.88 -19.78
N LEU A 8 -65.66 33.90 -20.53
CA LEU A 8 -65.36 33.92 -21.99
C LEU A 8 -64.03 34.61 -22.46
N LEU A 9 -63.41 34.34 -23.63
CA LEU A 9 -62.96 33.12 -24.36
C LEU A 9 -62.12 33.57 -25.61
N LEU A 10 -61.52 32.62 -26.36
CA LEU A 10 -61.00 32.71 -27.76
C LEU A 10 -59.63 33.42 -27.90
N ILE A 11 -58.64 32.99 -28.72
CA ILE A 11 -58.21 31.70 -29.36
C ILE A 11 -56.65 31.75 -29.46
N THR A 12 -55.83 30.79 -29.91
CA THR A 12 -55.93 29.47 -30.62
C THR A 12 -54.70 28.62 -30.14
N GLY A 13 -54.41 27.37 -30.56
CA GLY A 13 -55.06 26.43 -31.47
C GLY A 13 -54.13 25.83 -32.55
N MET A 14 -53.30 24.84 -32.20
CA MET A 14 -52.79 23.77 -33.08
C MET A 14 -52.17 22.64 -32.23
N LEU A 15 -52.23 21.38 -32.69
CA LEU A 15 -51.59 20.22 -32.06
C LEU A 15 -50.53 19.62 -32.97
N GLU A 16 -49.29 19.54 -32.47
CA GLU A 16 -48.22 18.61 -32.88
C GLU A 16 -47.10 18.72 -31.82
N GLY A 17 -46.33 17.68 -31.47
CA GLY A 17 -46.40 16.30 -31.92
C GLY A 17 -45.43 15.36 -31.16
N CYS A 18 -44.97 15.74 -29.96
CA CYS A 18 -43.93 15.01 -29.23
C CYS A 18 -44.51 13.97 -28.26
N LYS A 19 -44.21 12.69 -28.51
CA LYS A 19 -44.40 11.62 -27.52
C LYS A 19 -43.33 11.77 -26.44
N ASN A 20 -43.72 12.19 -25.23
CA ASN A 20 -42.83 12.17 -24.07
C ASN A 20 -42.54 10.72 -23.66
N ASN A 21 -41.54 10.12 -24.31
CA ASN A 21 -40.86 8.97 -23.77
C ASN A 21 -40.11 9.45 -22.51
N PRO A 22 -40.38 8.93 -21.31
CA PRO A 22 -39.60 9.31 -20.14
C PRO A 22 -38.19 8.73 -20.32
N GLU A 23 -37.24 9.58 -20.68
CA GLU A 23 -35.83 9.19 -20.66
C GLU A 23 -35.50 8.66 -19.27
N LYS A 24 -35.00 7.42 -19.21
CA LYS A 24 -34.39 6.93 -17.99
C LYS A 24 -33.19 7.82 -17.71
N ILE A 25 -33.35 8.74 -16.76
CA ILE A 25 -32.23 9.44 -16.13
C ILE A 25 -31.48 8.39 -15.30
N THR A 26 -30.69 7.57 -15.99
CA THR A 26 -29.63 6.79 -15.37
C THR A 26 -28.62 7.77 -14.82
N PHE A 27 -28.79 8.10 -13.54
CA PHE A 27 -27.68 8.52 -12.70
C PHE A 27 -26.65 7.40 -12.73
N GLN A 28 -25.73 7.45 -13.70
CA GLN A 28 -24.47 6.76 -13.57
C GLN A 28 -23.87 7.25 -12.25
N SER A 29 -23.46 6.30 -11.40
CA SER A 29 -22.55 6.67 -10.32
C SER A 29 -21.35 7.36 -10.98
N PRO A 30 -20.83 8.48 -10.46
CA PRO A 30 -19.52 8.96 -10.86
C PRO A 30 -18.52 7.87 -10.47
N GLU A 31 -18.19 7.02 -11.45
CA GLU A 31 -17.16 6.00 -11.31
C GLU A 31 -15.84 6.69 -10.95
N PRO A 32 -14.95 6.00 -10.23
CA PRO A 32 -13.65 6.55 -9.86
C PRO A 32 -12.91 7.07 -11.09
N GLU A 33 -12.54 8.35 -11.07
CA GLU A 33 -11.66 8.93 -12.07
C GLU A 33 -10.24 8.39 -11.83
N TRP A 34 -9.96 7.25 -12.46
CA TRP A 34 -8.68 6.59 -12.41
C TRP A 34 -7.64 7.37 -13.24
N VAL A 35 -6.52 7.73 -12.61
CA VAL A 35 -5.37 8.31 -13.31
C VAL A 35 -4.26 7.28 -13.40
N ILE A 36 -3.88 6.89 -14.63
CA ILE A 36 -2.89 5.84 -14.89
C ILE A 36 -1.54 6.47 -15.26
N TYR A 37 -0.46 6.04 -14.60
CA TYR A 37 0.92 6.39 -14.96
C TYR A 37 1.70 5.11 -15.27
N ASN A 38 2.12 4.97 -16.53
CA ASN A 38 2.94 3.86 -17.03
C ASN A 38 4.10 4.42 -17.87
N ALA A 39 5.07 3.58 -18.25
CA ALA A 39 6.27 3.98 -18.99
C ALA A 39 5.99 4.48 -20.43
N ALA A 40 4.75 4.33 -20.94
CA ALA A 40 4.34 4.82 -22.26
C ALA A 40 3.66 6.20 -22.20
N ASN A 41 3.03 6.56 -21.07
CA ASN A 41 2.29 7.83 -20.90
C ASN A 41 2.92 8.80 -19.87
N SER A 42 3.98 8.39 -19.18
CA SER A 42 4.61 9.15 -18.10
C SER A 42 6.14 8.96 -18.09
N ARG A 43 6.81 9.46 -17.05
CA ARG A 43 8.26 9.23 -16.84
C ARG A 43 8.55 8.09 -15.84
N LEU A 44 7.57 7.24 -15.54
CA LEU A 44 7.77 6.05 -14.71
C LEU A 44 8.84 5.12 -15.34
N PRO A 45 9.91 4.71 -14.61
CA PRO A 45 11.06 4.02 -15.21
C PRO A 45 10.82 2.53 -15.49
N ASP A 46 9.81 1.91 -14.87
CA ASP A 46 9.33 0.57 -15.23
C ASP A 46 7.85 0.42 -14.82
N ASN A 47 7.09 -0.42 -15.52
CA ASN A 47 5.70 -0.73 -15.19
C ASN A 47 5.54 -1.70 -14.01
N GLN A 48 6.59 -2.45 -13.65
CA GLN A 48 6.59 -3.24 -12.42
C GLN A 48 6.92 -2.33 -11.23
N VAL A 49 5.90 -1.87 -10.51
CA VAL A 49 6.04 -1.07 -9.29
C VAL A 49 6.08 -2.00 -8.09
N ASN A 50 7.17 -1.97 -7.32
CA ASN A 50 7.36 -2.85 -6.15
C ASN A 50 7.02 -2.12 -4.84
N ALA A 51 7.27 -0.81 -4.76
CA ALA A 51 7.05 -0.01 -3.55
C ALA A 51 6.57 1.40 -3.88
N ILE A 52 5.72 1.98 -3.02
CA ILE A 52 5.36 3.40 -3.04
C ILE A 52 5.43 3.93 -1.61
N ALA A 53 6.08 5.07 -1.41
CA ALA A 53 6.03 5.86 -0.18
C ALA A 53 5.66 7.31 -0.53
N ILE A 54 4.97 8.00 0.39
CA ILE A 54 4.57 9.40 0.21
C ILE A 54 4.98 10.17 1.46
N ASP A 55 5.70 11.28 1.28
CA ASP A 55 6.17 12.10 2.39
C ASP A 55 5.13 13.12 2.89
N THR A 56 5.46 13.81 3.99
CA THR A 56 4.62 14.84 4.62
C THR A 56 4.43 16.10 3.75
N LYS A 57 5.14 16.22 2.63
CA LYS A 57 5.06 17.31 1.64
C LYS A 57 4.32 16.89 0.37
N ASP A 58 3.67 15.72 0.39
CA ASP A 58 2.93 15.10 -0.72
C ASP A 58 3.81 14.64 -1.89
N VAL A 59 5.13 14.49 -1.69
CA VAL A 59 6.06 13.93 -2.69
C VAL A 59 5.94 12.41 -2.75
N LYS A 60 5.78 11.86 -3.95
CA LYS A 60 5.66 10.42 -4.21
C LYS A 60 7.03 9.85 -4.53
N TRP A 61 7.46 8.85 -3.77
CA TRP A 61 8.60 8.00 -4.06
C TRP A 61 8.10 6.65 -4.55
N ILE A 62 8.52 6.24 -5.74
CA ILE A 62 7.98 5.07 -6.45
C ILE A 62 9.15 4.18 -6.88
N GLY A 63 9.28 3.03 -6.24
CA GLY A 63 10.31 2.04 -6.51
C GLY A 63 9.82 1.01 -7.52
N THR A 64 10.55 0.85 -8.62
CA THR A 64 10.21 -0.09 -9.70
C THR A 64 11.30 -1.15 -9.90
N ALA A 65 11.08 -2.08 -10.82
CA ALA A 65 12.10 -3.05 -11.23
C ALA A 65 13.34 -2.41 -11.90
N ASN A 66 13.25 -1.18 -12.42
CA ASN A 66 14.32 -0.53 -13.17
C ASN A 66 14.56 0.95 -12.76
N GLY A 67 14.30 1.30 -11.50
CA GLY A 67 14.72 2.57 -10.92
C GLY A 67 13.81 3.11 -9.82
N LEU A 68 14.16 4.28 -9.31
CA LEU A 68 13.36 5.06 -8.37
C LEU A 68 12.87 6.34 -9.04
N ALA A 69 11.56 6.56 -9.05
CA ALA A 69 10.98 7.84 -9.42
C ALA A 69 10.61 8.66 -8.18
N ARG A 70 10.91 9.96 -8.24
CA ARG A 70 10.39 11.00 -7.35
C ARG A 70 9.43 11.88 -8.14
N LEU A 71 8.20 12.01 -7.67
CA LEU A 71 7.17 12.87 -8.27
C LEU A 71 6.73 13.94 -7.26
N GLU A 72 6.98 15.20 -7.60
CA GLU A 72 6.62 16.38 -6.81
C GLU A 72 5.72 17.29 -7.66
N GLY A 73 4.44 17.41 -7.28
CA GLY A 73 3.43 18.04 -8.13
C GLY A 73 3.25 17.27 -9.45
N THR A 74 3.80 17.80 -10.53
CA THR A 74 3.89 17.15 -11.86
C THR A 74 5.34 16.88 -12.30
N GLY A 75 6.34 17.30 -11.51
CA GLY A 75 7.76 17.15 -11.81
C GLY A 75 8.28 15.77 -11.46
N TRP A 76 8.83 15.06 -12.45
CA TRP A 76 9.44 13.73 -12.29
C TRP A 76 10.97 13.83 -12.29
N THR A 77 11.61 13.32 -11.24
CA THR A 77 13.06 13.08 -11.16
C THR A 77 13.31 11.58 -11.05
N LEU A 78 14.26 11.04 -11.82
CA LEU A 78 14.51 9.60 -11.92
C LEU A 78 15.93 9.26 -11.45
N TYR A 79 16.05 8.22 -10.63
CA TYR A 79 17.31 7.75 -10.07
C TYR A 79 17.57 6.29 -10.45
N ASN A 80 18.79 6.01 -10.93
CA ASN A 80 19.31 4.69 -11.24
C ASN A 80 20.78 4.58 -10.73
N PRO A 81 21.43 3.40 -10.78
CA PRO A 81 22.82 3.24 -10.33
C PRO A 81 23.89 4.06 -11.10
N GLU A 82 23.53 4.68 -12.22
CA GLU A 82 24.45 5.46 -13.06
C GLU A 82 24.44 6.95 -12.68
N ASN A 83 23.31 7.45 -12.17
CA ASN A 83 23.10 8.87 -11.85
C ASN A 83 22.91 9.14 -10.34
N SER A 84 23.00 8.12 -9.49
CA SER A 84 22.72 8.19 -8.05
C SER A 84 23.54 7.19 -7.25
N GLY A 85 23.42 7.21 -5.92
CA GLY A 85 24.04 6.20 -5.05
C GLY A 85 23.29 4.87 -4.94
N LEU A 86 22.26 4.60 -5.76
CA LEU A 86 21.46 3.36 -5.66
C LEU A 86 22.31 2.10 -5.98
N PRO A 87 22.42 1.11 -5.06
CA PRO A 87 23.19 -0.12 -5.30
C PRO A 87 22.67 -1.02 -6.42
N SER A 88 21.41 -0.85 -6.83
CA SER A 88 20.75 -1.55 -7.92
C SER A 88 19.56 -0.74 -8.42
N ALA A 89 19.15 -0.98 -9.67
CA ALA A 89 17.93 -0.39 -10.23
C ALA A 89 16.65 -1.08 -9.69
N VAL A 90 16.76 -2.33 -9.22
CA VAL A 90 15.64 -3.07 -8.63
C VAL A 90 15.38 -2.55 -7.22
N ILE A 91 14.41 -1.65 -7.08
CA ILE A 91 13.92 -1.16 -5.79
C ILE A 91 12.86 -2.14 -5.29
N GLN A 92 12.96 -2.59 -4.05
CA GLN A 92 12.04 -3.55 -3.44
C GLN A 92 11.22 -2.92 -2.30
N ALA A 93 11.82 -2.00 -1.53
CA ALA A 93 11.18 -1.38 -0.37
C ALA A 93 11.49 0.12 -0.29
N LEU A 94 10.55 0.89 0.24
CA LEU A 94 10.69 2.32 0.49
C LEU A 94 10.15 2.70 1.87
N ALA A 95 10.85 3.61 2.56
CA ALA A 95 10.32 4.34 3.70
C ALA A 95 10.77 5.80 3.66
N VAL A 96 10.01 6.69 4.26
CA VAL A 96 10.31 8.13 4.36
C VAL A 96 10.41 8.55 5.83
N GLU A 97 11.37 9.42 6.13
CA GLU A 97 11.53 10.06 7.43
C GLU A 97 10.70 11.35 7.51
N GLU A 98 10.40 11.84 8.71
CA GLU A 98 9.64 13.08 8.92
C GLU A 98 10.28 14.34 8.28
N ASN A 99 11.60 14.31 8.07
CA ASN A 99 12.35 15.38 7.40
C ASN A 99 12.21 15.35 5.86
N GLY A 100 11.77 14.24 5.28
CA GLY A 100 11.62 14.00 3.84
C GLY A 100 12.77 13.21 3.19
N ALA A 101 13.76 12.77 3.95
CA ALA A 101 14.73 11.78 3.49
C ALA A 101 14.05 10.44 3.18
N VAL A 102 14.55 9.73 2.17
CA VAL A 102 14.00 8.44 1.72
C VAL A 102 15.03 7.33 1.88
N TRP A 103 14.57 6.20 2.41
CA TRP A 103 15.30 4.92 2.40
C TRP A 103 14.81 4.09 1.23
N ALA A 104 15.74 3.67 0.36
CA ALA A 104 15.51 2.80 -0.78
C ALA A 104 16.20 1.46 -0.57
N GLY A 105 15.40 0.42 -0.29
CA GLY A 105 15.85 -0.96 -0.21
C GLY A 105 15.93 -1.57 -1.60
N THR A 106 17.09 -2.12 -1.96
CA THR A 106 17.32 -2.76 -3.26
C THR A 106 17.74 -4.22 -3.09
N ASN A 107 17.83 -4.97 -4.20
CA ASN A 107 18.39 -6.33 -4.18
C ASN A 107 19.93 -6.41 -4.07
N LYS A 108 20.65 -5.28 -3.91
CA LYS A 108 22.14 -5.23 -3.77
C LYS A 108 22.63 -4.26 -2.69
N GLY A 109 21.75 -3.87 -1.76
CA GLY A 109 22.05 -3.01 -0.63
C GLY A 109 20.93 -2.02 -0.34
N LEU A 110 21.12 -1.25 0.72
CA LEU A 110 20.24 -0.19 1.17
C LEU A 110 20.85 1.17 0.80
N ALA A 111 20.02 2.14 0.44
CA ALA A 111 20.44 3.52 0.23
C ALA A 111 19.56 4.48 1.03
N ARG A 112 20.13 5.59 1.51
CA ARG A 112 19.41 6.73 2.08
C ARG A 112 19.72 7.98 1.26
N PHE A 113 18.70 8.72 0.86
CA PHE A 113 18.84 10.03 0.22
C PHE A 113 18.30 11.13 1.13
N ASP A 114 19.15 12.11 1.47
CA ASP A 114 18.82 13.20 2.41
C ASP A 114 18.20 14.45 1.76
N GLY A 115 17.95 14.39 0.45
CA GLY A 115 17.54 15.55 -0.37
C GLY A 115 18.68 16.14 -1.21
N ALA A 116 19.94 15.86 -0.87
CA ALA A 116 21.13 16.34 -1.59
C ALA A 116 22.17 15.24 -1.86
N LYS A 117 22.32 14.26 -0.97
CA LYS A 117 23.35 13.22 -0.99
C LYS A 117 22.76 11.83 -0.79
N TRP A 118 23.45 10.84 -1.34
CA TRP A 118 23.19 9.42 -1.16
C TRP A 118 24.21 8.81 -0.21
N THR A 119 23.74 8.06 0.79
CA THR A 119 24.56 7.20 1.66
C THR A 119 24.16 5.75 1.43
N VAL A 120 25.15 4.85 1.32
CA VAL A 120 24.96 3.45 0.95
C VAL A 120 25.34 2.52 2.09
N TYR A 121 24.45 1.58 2.39
CA TYR A 121 24.64 0.57 3.43
C TYR A 121 24.54 -0.85 2.85
N LYS A 122 25.48 -1.70 3.27
CA LYS A 122 25.71 -3.07 2.80
C LYS A 122 26.26 -3.92 3.95
N THR A 123 26.39 -5.22 3.70
CA THR A 123 26.96 -6.21 4.64
C THR A 123 28.41 -5.94 5.10
N ASP A 124 29.11 -5.00 4.47
CA ASP A 124 30.49 -4.62 4.79
C ASP A 124 30.62 -3.33 5.62
N ASN A 125 29.53 -2.57 5.79
CA ASN A 125 29.55 -1.26 6.48
C ASN A 125 28.33 -0.97 7.39
N SER A 126 27.51 -1.98 7.69
CA SER A 126 26.29 -1.87 8.51
C SER A 126 25.95 -3.21 9.17
N ALA A 127 24.89 -3.26 9.99
CA ALA A 127 24.38 -4.52 10.57
C ALA A 127 23.38 -5.28 9.67
N LEU A 128 23.46 -5.10 8.35
CA LEU A 128 22.72 -5.90 7.37
C LEU A 128 23.47 -7.24 7.16
N GLU A 129 22.79 -8.38 7.28
CA GLU A 129 23.42 -9.71 7.09
C GLU A 129 23.15 -10.32 5.69
N ALA A 130 22.26 -9.68 4.94
CA ALA A 130 22.08 -9.86 3.50
C ALA A 130 21.90 -8.50 2.81
N ASN A 131 22.41 -8.37 1.58
CA ASN A 131 22.27 -7.15 0.78
C ASN A 131 20.91 -7.07 0.06
N ALA A 132 20.12 -8.15 0.04
CA ALA A 132 18.75 -8.12 -0.44
C ALA A 132 17.83 -7.54 0.64
N ILE A 133 17.42 -6.29 0.45
CA ILE A 133 16.47 -5.60 1.34
C ILE A 133 15.06 -5.93 0.88
N THR A 134 14.25 -6.46 1.78
CA THR A 134 12.89 -6.97 1.47
C THR A 134 11.80 -6.01 1.93
N SER A 135 12.02 -5.32 3.04
CA SER A 135 11.03 -4.45 3.69
C SER A 135 11.72 -3.37 4.53
N ILE A 136 11.08 -2.21 4.69
CA ILE A 136 11.57 -1.11 5.53
C ILE A 136 10.35 -0.48 6.21
N VAL A 137 10.46 -0.13 7.49
CA VAL A 137 9.50 0.75 8.17
C VAL A 137 10.25 1.74 9.05
N HIS A 138 9.76 2.99 9.09
CA HIS A 138 10.35 4.06 9.88
C HIS A 138 9.41 4.48 11.02
N ASP A 139 9.91 4.49 12.25
CA ASP A 139 9.22 4.97 13.44
C ASP A 139 9.59 6.44 13.72
N SER A 140 8.87 7.37 13.09
CA SER A 140 9.08 8.82 13.23
C SER A 140 8.79 9.36 14.63
N LYS A 141 8.21 8.57 15.54
CA LYS A 141 8.08 8.93 16.96
C LYS A 141 9.36 8.64 17.76
N ARG A 142 10.23 7.76 17.25
CA ARG A 142 11.48 7.34 17.90
C ARG A 142 12.73 7.61 17.06
N HIS A 143 12.55 8.06 15.82
CA HIS A 143 13.57 8.24 14.79
C HIS A 143 14.37 6.94 14.50
N ILE A 144 13.69 5.79 14.59
CA ILE A 144 14.28 4.47 14.34
C ILE A 144 13.82 3.95 12.98
N THR A 145 14.75 3.56 12.13
CA THR A 145 14.45 2.82 10.90
C THR A 145 14.70 1.33 11.13
N TRP A 146 13.72 0.51 10.78
CA TRP A 146 13.77 -0.95 10.81
C TRP A 146 13.85 -1.47 9.38
N ILE A 147 14.79 -2.39 9.10
CA ILE A 147 15.12 -2.87 7.76
C ILE A 147 15.12 -4.40 7.78
N GLY A 148 14.20 -5.00 7.03
CA GLY A 148 14.13 -6.43 6.84
C GLY A 148 15.02 -6.88 5.68
N THR A 149 15.77 -7.96 5.90
CA THR A 149 16.55 -8.64 4.86
C THR A 149 16.07 -10.09 4.68
N GLU A 150 16.72 -10.82 3.78
CA GLU A 150 16.53 -12.27 3.63
C GLU A 150 17.00 -13.10 4.84
N LYS A 151 17.68 -12.51 5.84
CA LYS A 151 18.21 -13.22 7.01
C LYS A 151 17.87 -12.59 8.36
N ASN A 152 17.99 -11.27 8.48
CA ASN A 152 17.98 -10.56 9.75
C ASN A 152 17.09 -9.31 9.74
N LEU A 153 16.68 -8.88 10.92
CA LEU A 153 16.07 -7.56 11.13
C LEU A 153 17.16 -6.59 11.60
N ALA A 154 17.58 -5.69 10.71
CA ALA A 154 18.48 -4.61 11.07
C ALA A 154 17.70 -3.40 11.60
N LYS A 155 18.32 -2.65 12.52
CA LYS A 155 17.78 -1.46 13.17
C LYS A 155 18.82 -0.35 13.13
N PHE A 156 18.38 0.87 12.83
CA PHE A 156 19.23 2.06 12.77
C PHE A 156 18.59 3.25 13.50
N ASP A 157 19.31 3.85 14.45
CA ASP A 157 18.84 4.97 15.28
C ASP A 157 19.29 6.37 14.79
N GLY A 158 19.78 6.45 13.55
CA GLY A 158 20.44 7.64 13.01
C GLY A 158 21.95 7.69 13.26
N SER A 159 22.48 6.91 14.22
CA SER A 159 23.89 6.89 14.60
C SER A 159 24.52 5.50 14.68
N LYS A 160 23.75 4.49 15.11
CA LYS A 160 24.18 3.13 15.41
C LYS A 160 23.32 2.10 14.69
N TRP A 161 23.97 0.99 14.37
CA TRP A 161 23.37 -0.20 13.79
C TRP A 161 23.26 -1.30 14.84
N GLU A 162 22.15 -2.03 14.85
CA GLU A 162 21.90 -3.22 15.66
C GLU A 162 21.30 -4.30 14.75
N SER A 163 21.84 -5.52 14.80
CA SER A 163 21.23 -6.70 14.16
C SER A 163 20.38 -7.44 15.19
N LEU A 164 19.17 -7.81 14.80
CA LEU A 164 18.32 -8.75 15.52
C LEU A 164 18.14 -10.00 14.66
N ASP A 165 18.69 -11.11 15.14
CA ASP A 165 18.46 -12.43 14.56
C ASP A 165 16.97 -12.83 14.68
N LEU A 166 16.49 -13.50 13.64
CA LEU A 166 15.15 -14.07 13.50
C LEU A 166 15.19 -15.57 13.14
N ALA A 167 16.32 -16.24 13.37
CA ALA A 167 16.62 -17.63 13.06
C ALA A 167 16.51 -17.97 11.56
N ASP A 168 17.28 -17.26 10.72
CA ASP A 168 17.38 -17.43 9.26
C ASP A 168 16.03 -17.39 8.50
N ASN A 169 15.02 -16.70 9.05
CA ASN A 169 13.72 -16.55 8.40
C ASN A 169 13.68 -15.26 7.57
N MET A 170 13.32 -15.39 6.29
CA MET A 170 13.12 -14.23 5.41
C MET A 170 12.03 -13.32 6.00
N ILE A 171 12.33 -12.04 6.12
CA ILE A 171 11.33 -11.03 6.49
C ILE A 171 10.64 -10.61 5.19
N ILE A 172 9.31 -10.73 5.15
CA ILE A 172 8.49 -10.31 4.00
C ILE A 172 7.92 -8.91 4.22
N SER A 173 7.51 -8.60 5.45
CA SER A 173 6.85 -7.34 5.77
C SER A 173 7.14 -6.88 7.20
N LEU A 174 7.07 -5.58 7.44
CA LEU A 174 7.32 -4.95 8.74
C LEU A 174 6.25 -3.91 9.07
N ALA A 175 5.85 -3.83 10.33
CA ALA A 175 5.05 -2.74 10.87
C ALA A 175 5.45 -2.43 12.32
N VAL A 176 5.65 -1.15 12.64
CA VAL A 176 5.92 -0.71 14.02
C VAL A 176 4.62 -0.29 14.70
N ASP A 177 4.40 -0.72 15.93
CA ASP A 177 3.24 -0.32 16.71
C ASP A 177 3.48 0.99 17.51
N LYS A 178 2.41 1.60 18.02
CA LYS A 178 2.46 2.90 18.70
C LYS A 178 3.27 2.86 20.00
N ASN A 179 3.42 1.67 20.59
CA ASN A 179 4.23 1.40 21.78
C ASN A 179 5.71 1.20 21.41
N GLY A 180 6.01 0.90 20.15
CA GLY A 180 7.35 0.83 19.57
C GLY A 180 7.86 -0.59 19.37
N ALA A 181 6.98 -1.58 19.51
CA ALA A 181 7.33 -2.95 19.15
C ALA A 181 7.27 -3.12 17.64
N ILE A 182 8.25 -3.84 17.11
CA ILE A 182 8.34 -4.15 15.68
C ILE A 182 7.72 -5.51 15.43
N TRP A 183 6.78 -5.55 14.49
CA TRP A 183 6.10 -6.75 14.04
C TRP A 183 6.63 -7.10 12.65
N ALA A 184 7.06 -8.34 12.47
CA ALA A 184 7.64 -8.86 11.24
C ALA A 184 6.82 -10.04 10.73
N GLY A 185 6.36 -9.94 9.48
CA GLY A 185 5.87 -11.08 8.71
C GLY A 185 7.08 -11.88 8.24
N THR A 186 7.24 -13.10 8.73
CA THR A 186 8.38 -13.98 8.46
C THR A 186 7.96 -15.19 7.63
N PHE A 187 8.90 -15.77 6.88
CA PHE A 187 8.67 -16.99 6.12
C PHE A 187 9.92 -17.89 6.09
N ASN A 188 9.74 -19.16 6.46
CA ASN A 188 10.78 -20.17 6.44
C ASN A 188 10.79 -20.93 5.11
N HIS A 189 11.82 -20.76 4.28
CA HIS A 189 11.89 -21.36 2.95
C HIS A 189 12.03 -22.89 2.99
N PHE A 190 12.72 -23.44 4.01
CA PHE A 190 12.98 -24.88 4.12
C PHE A 190 11.74 -25.67 4.57
N ALA A 191 10.96 -25.13 5.50
CA ALA A 191 9.75 -25.76 6.02
C ALA A 191 8.45 -25.28 5.33
N PHE A 192 8.53 -24.24 4.49
CA PHE A 192 7.39 -23.59 3.82
C PHE A 192 6.33 -23.02 4.80
N ILE A 193 6.79 -22.45 5.91
CA ILE A 193 5.93 -21.95 7.00
C ILE A 193 6.07 -20.43 7.15
N GLY A 194 4.95 -19.73 7.06
CA GLY A 194 4.86 -18.32 7.45
C GLY A 194 4.71 -18.14 8.96
N GLY A 195 5.14 -17.00 9.47
CA GLY A 195 5.03 -16.59 10.86
C GLY A 195 4.77 -15.10 11.01
N ILE A 196 4.28 -14.69 12.18
CA ILE A 196 4.30 -13.30 12.61
C ILE A 196 5.09 -13.22 13.92
N SER A 197 6.21 -12.51 13.87
CA SER A 197 7.14 -12.31 14.99
C SER A 197 6.99 -10.90 15.53
N LYS A 198 6.75 -10.73 16.83
CA LYS A 198 6.82 -9.46 17.54
C LYS A 198 8.12 -9.37 18.33
N TYR A 199 8.90 -8.30 18.16
CA TYR A 199 9.98 -7.93 19.09
C TYR A 199 9.55 -6.72 19.90
N ASP A 200 9.58 -6.87 21.23
CA ASP A 200 9.15 -5.87 22.20
C ASP A 200 10.11 -5.89 23.39
N GLN A 201 10.73 -4.76 23.73
CA GLN A 201 11.66 -4.61 24.86
C GLN A 201 12.73 -5.73 24.97
N GLY A 202 13.35 -6.10 23.84
CA GLY A 202 14.39 -7.13 23.79
C GLY A 202 13.87 -8.58 23.75
N LYS A 203 12.54 -8.80 23.65
CA LYS A 203 11.93 -10.13 23.68
C LYS A 203 11.17 -10.42 22.39
N TRP A 204 11.45 -11.58 21.79
CA TRP A 204 10.71 -12.13 20.67
C TRP A 204 9.47 -12.91 21.13
N THR A 205 8.35 -12.74 20.43
CA THR A 205 7.17 -13.62 20.47
C THR A 205 6.85 -14.05 19.05
N VAL A 206 6.89 -15.35 18.75
CA VAL A 206 6.69 -15.88 17.38
C VAL A 206 5.38 -16.67 17.31
N SER A 207 4.49 -16.26 16.41
CA SER A 207 3.28 -17.03 16.06
C SER A 207 3.44 -17.65 14.68
N ARG A 208 3.60 -18.99 14.61
CA ARG A 208 3.54 -19.71 13.33
C ARG A 208 2.12 -19.70 12.77
N LEU A 209 1.97 -19.47 11.47
CA LEU A 209 0.68 -19.33 10.81
C LEU A 209 -0.04 -20.68 10.65
N ASP A 210 0.69 -21.77 10.42
CA ASP A 210 0.11 -23.12 10.34
C ASP A 210 -0.61 -23.51 11.64
N LEU A 211 0.02 -23.28 12.79
CA LEU A 211 -0.55 -23.50 14.13
C LEU A 211 -1.69 -22.52 14.48
N LYS A 212 -1.93 -21.49 13.66
CA LYS A 212 -3.05 -20.54 13.79
C LYS A 212 -4.21 -20.84 12.83
N GLY A 213 -4.14 -21.92 12.05
CA GLY A 213 -5.15 -22.28 11.04
C GLY A 213 -4.86 -21.72 9.64
N TYR A 214 -3.67 -21.17 9.42
CA TYR A 214 -3.24 -20.52 8.17
C TYR A 214 -2.03 -21.26 7.54
N PRO A 215 -2.17 -22.56 7.17
CA PRO A 215 -1.08 -23.34 6.58
C PRO A 215 -0.72 -22.83 5.18
N SER A 216 0.57 -22.93 4.83
CA SER A 216 1.12 -22.53 3.51
C SER A 216 0.78 -21.08 3.12
N THR A 217 0.86 -20.16 4.08
CA THR A 217 0.57 -18.73 3.89
C THR A 217 1.80 -17.84 4.04
N PHE A 218 1.74 -16.72 3.33
CA PHE A 218 2.71 -15.63 3.36
C PHE A 218 2.06 -14.42 4.04
N PRO A 219 2.70 -13.84 5.08
CA PRO A 219 2.29 -12.56 5.66
C PRO A 219 2.78 -11.41 4.77
N PHE A 220 2.13 -11.22 3.62
CA PHE A 220 2.60 -10.31 2.56
C PHE A 220 2.68 -8.84 3.00
N ALA A 221 1.80 -8.38 3.88
CA ALA A 221 1.87 -7.05 4.45
C ALA A 221 1.32 -7.01 5.89
N LEU A 222 1.91 -6.13 6.70
CA LEU A 222 1.44 -5.76 8.03
C LEU A 222 1.13 -4.26 8.07
N ALA A 223 0.14 -3.86 8.86
CA ALA A 223 -0.10 -2.46 9.26
C ALA A 223 -0.62 -2.40 10.70
N VAL A 224 -0.60 -1.21 11.32
CA VAL A 224 -1.12 -1.00 12.68
C VAL A 224 -2.26 0.01 12.64
N ASP A 225 -3.41 -0.36 13.22
CA ASP A 225 -4.63 0.45 13.16
C ASP A 225 -4.69 1.58 14.20
N ASN A 226 -5.78 2.35 14.18
CA ASN A 226 -5.97 3.47 15.11
C ASN A 226 -6.08 3.02 16.58
N GLN A 227 -6.38 1.76 16.86
CA GLN A 227 -6.50 1.15 18.19
C GLN A 227 -5.24 0.38 18.62
N ASN A 228 -4.17 0.40 17.81
CA ASN A 228 -2.92 -0.34 18.03
C ASN A 228 -2.99 -1.86 17.82
N ALA A 229 -4.03 -2.36 17.13
CA ALA A 229 -4.04 -3.74 16.68
C ALA A 229 -3.28 -3.89 15.35
N VAL A 230 -2.62 -5.02 15.15
CA VAL A 230 -1.88 -5.32 13.91
C VAL A 230 -2.81 -6.01 12.93
N LEU A 231 -2.89 -5.47 11.71
CA LEU A 231 -3.61 -6.05 10.59
C LEU A 231 -2.60 -6.77 9.68
N ALA A 232 -2.81 -8.06 9.47
CA ALA A 232 -1.94 -8.90 8.66
C ALA A 232 -2.67 -9.41 7.41
N VAL A 233 -2.13 -9.13 6.22
CA VAL A 233 -2.58 -9.71 4.95
C VAL A 233 -1.95 -11.09 4.79
N LEU A 234 -2.78 -12.13 4.95
CA LEU A 234 -2.38 -13.52 4.76
C LEU A 234 -2.84 -13.98 3.38
N GLY A 235 -1.88 -14.25 2.50
CA GLY A 235 -2.13 -14.74 1.15
C GLY A 235 -1.36 -16.03 0.84
N GLY A 236 -1.81 -16.76 -0.17
CA GLY A 236 -1.19 -18.00 -0.62
C GLY A 236 -2.06 -18.69 -1.67
N THR A 237 -1.79 -19.98 -1.89
CA THR A 237 -2.61 -20.83 -2.78
C THR A 237 -4.01 -21.06 -2.20
N SER A 238 -4.08 -21.47 -0.93
CA SER A 238 -5.31 -21.94 -0.28
C SER A 238 -6.01 -20.90 0.60
N VAL A 239 -5.29 -19.91 1.15
CA VAL A 239 -5.83 -18.93 2.10
C VAL A 239 -5.71 -17.52 1.53
N LYS A 240 -6.79 -16.76 1.71
CA LYS A 240 -6.88 -15.30 1.52
C LYS A 240 -7.65 -14.77 2.73
N SER A 241 -6.96 -14.06 3.62
CA SER A 241 -7.56 -13.51 4.84
C SER A 241 -6.84 -12.23 5.25
N VAL A 242 -7.54 -11.34 5.96
CA VAL A 242 -6.90 -10.27 6.74
C VAL A 242 -7.22 -10.53 8.20
N VAL A 243 -6.19 -10.73 8.99
CA VAL A 243 -6.34 -11.03 10.42
C VAL A 243 -5.95 -9.80 11.23
N ARG A 244 -6.83 -9.40 12.14
CA ARG A 244 -6.58 -8.39 13.16
C ARG A 244 -6.07 -9.07 14.43
N ILE A 245 -4.96 -8.56 14.96
CA ILE A 245 -4.24 -9.12 16.11
C ILE A 245 -4.20 -8.06 17.20
N SER A 246 -4.87 -8.32 18.32
CA SER A 246 -4.86 -7.48 19.53
C SER A 246 -4.73 -8.39 20.74
N ASP A 247 -3.82 -8.06 21.67
CA ASP A 247 -3.73 -8.71 22.98
C ASP A 247 -3.58 -10.25 22.94
N GLY A 248 -2.99 -10.76 21.85
CA GLY A 248 -2.81 -12.20 21.59
C GLY A 248 -4.00 -12.89 20.89
N TYR A 249 -5.15 -12.24 20.81
CA TYR A 249 -6.32 -12.67 20.04
C TYR A 249 -6.14 -12.41 18.54
N TRP A 250 -6.63 -13.33 17.71
CA TRP A 250 -6.56 -13.28 16.25
C TRP A 250 -7.99 -13.34 15.73
N GLN A 251 -8.42 -12.32 14.98
CA GLN A 251 -9.79 -12.19 14.46
C GLN A 251 -9.77 -11.89 12.97
N GLU A 252 -10.51 -12.66 12.18
CA GLU A 252 -10.65 -12.38 10.75
C GLU A 252 -11.50 -11.14 10.49
N VAL A 253 -10.97 -10.22 9.69
CA VAL A 253 -11.69 -9.06 9.17
C VAL A 253 -12.51 -9.53 7.97
N ARG A 254 -13.83 -9.36 8.02
CA ARG A 254 -14.75 -9.82 6.97
C ARG A 254 -14.35 -9.26 5.61
N GLN A 255 -14.05 -10.16 4.66
CA GLN A 255 -13.70 -9.82 3.29
C GLN A 255 -14.94 -9.70 2.39
N PRO A 256 -14.92 -8.83 1.35
CA PRO A 256 -15.84 -8.92 0.24
C PRO A 256 -15.61 -10.22 -0.57
N GLU A 257 -16.69 -10.83 -1.07
CA GLU A 257 -16.67 -12.16 -1.71
C GLU A 257 -15.69 -12.29 -2.89
N LYS A 258 -15.50 -11.21 -3.66
CA LYS A 258 -14.64 -11.19 -4.87
C LYS A 258 -13.17 -10.86 -4.57
N ALA A 259 -12.80 -10.58 -3.32
CA ALA A 259 -11.42 -10.22 -2.96
C ALA A 259 -10.48 -11.41 -3.15
N SER A 260 -9.39 -11.25 -3.92
CA SER A 260 -8.46 -12.34 -4.21
C SER A 260 -7.03 -11.84 -4.47
N GLY A 261 -6.05 -12.74 -4.35
CA GLY A 261 -4.63 -12.43 -4.61
C GLY A 261 -4.05 -11.39 -3.67
N LEU A 262 -4.53 -11.33 -2.42
CA LEU A 262 -4.20 -10.28 -1.44
C LEU A 262 -2.68 -10.21 -1.19
N LYS A 263 -2.12 -9.01 -1.24
CA LYS A 263 -0.67 -8.75 -1.07
C LYS A 263 -0.37 -7.55 -0.16
N THR A 264 -1.15 -6.48 -0.26
CA THR A 264 -0.81 -5.19 0.36
C THR A 264 -2.03 -4.56 1.03
N ILE A 265 -1.79 -3.67 1.99
CA ILE A 265 -2.80 -3.07 2.86
C ILE A 265 -2.54 -1.57 3.00
N LEU A 266 -3.61 -0.78 3.07
CA LEU A 266 -3.54 0.66 3.25
C LEU A 266 -4.67 1.09 4.19
N LEU A 267 -4.35 1.93 5.16
CA LEU A 267 -5.31 2.41 6.15
C LEU A 267 -5.73 3.85 5.82
N GLU A 268 -7.04 4.09 5.77
CA GLU A 268 -7.64 5.41 5.55
C GLU A 268 -8.57 5.71 6.74
N GLY A 269 -7.98 6.14 7.85
CA GLY A 269 -8.67 6.16 9.15
C GLY A 269 -9.01 4.74 9.61
N ASP A 270 -10.28 4.48 9.89
CA ASP A 270 -10.81 3.15 10.21
C ASP A 270 -10.97 2.22 8.99
N LYS A 271 -10.84 2.73 7.76
CA LYS A 271 -11.02 1.92 6.54
C LYS A 271 -9.78 1.08 6.25
N ILE A 272 -10.00 -0.21 6.04
CA ILE A 272 -8.96 -1.19 5.70
C ILE A 272 -9.04 -1.47 4.18
N TRP A 273 -8.24 -0.76 3.39
CA TRP A 273 -8.09 -1.05 1.98
C TRP A 273 -7.07 -2.17 1.77
N VAL A 274 -7.39 -3.14 0.91
CA VAL A 274 -6.53 -4.29 0.62
C VAL A 274 -6.35 -4.39 -0.89
N GLY A 275 -5.09 -4.47 -1.31
CA GLY A 275 -4.69 -4.65 -2.71
C GLY A 275 -4.36 -6.12 -2.98
N GLY A 276 -4.91 -6.63 -4.07
CA GLY A 276 -4.62 -7.96 -4.60
C GLY A 276 -4.85 -7.99 -6.11
N ASN A 277 -5.67 -8.91 -6.61
CA ASN A 277 -6.18 -8.86 -8.00
C ASN A 277 -7.24 -7.75 -8.20
N THR A 278 -7.74 -7.20 -7.09
CA THR A 278 -8.70 -6.08 -7.00
C THR A 278 -8.30 -5.17 -5.85
N LEU A 279 -8.73 -3.92 -5.86
CA LEU A 279 -8.77 -3.08 -4.66
C LEU A 279 -10.09 -3.35 -3.90
N ALA A 280 -10.00 -3.75 -2.63
CA ALA A 280 -11.16 -4.13 -1.83
C ALA A 280 -11.18 -3.39 -0.46
N LEU A 281 -12.37 -3.07 0.04
CA LEU A 281 -12.57 -2.47 1.36
C LEU A 281 -12.99 -3.56 2.37
N PHE A 282 -12.04 -3.98 3.20
CA PHE A 282 -12.26 -5.01 4.22
C PHE A 282 -13.03 -4.45 5.43
N GLY A 283 -13.75 -5.34 6.12
CA GLY A 283 -14.69 -4.99 7.19
C GLY A 283 -16.11 -4.70 6.68
N ASN A 284 -16.26 -4.31 5.40
CA ASN A 284 -17.53 -4.18 4.72
C ASN A 284 -17.70 -5.30 3.66
N PRO A 285 -18.29 -6.46 4.00
CA PRO A 285 -18.43 -7.57 3.05
C PRO A 285 -19.39 -7.28 1.88
N GLY A 286 -20.19 -6.23 1.96
CA GLY A 286 -21.03 -5.73 0.86
C GLY A 286 -20.36 -4.64 0.01
N ALA A 287 -19.08 -4.30 0.25
CA ALA A 287 -18.34 -3.39 -0.60
C ALA A 287 -18.00 -4.04 -1.95
N GLU A 288 -17.99 -3.23 -3.00
CA GLU A 288 -17.55 -3.67 -4.32
C GLU A 288 -16.02 -3.84 -4.36
N CYS A 289 -15.55 -4.93 -4.98
CA CYS A 289 -14.15 -5.10 -5.35
C CYS A 289 -13.88 -4.38 -6.66
N LEU A 290 -13.02 -3.38 -6.62
CA LEU A 290 -12.69 -2.51 -7.74
C LEU A 290 -11.59 -3.16 -8.59
N THR A 291 -11.87 -3.36 -9.87
CA THR A 291 -10.87 -3.78 -10.86
C THR A 291 -9.96 -2.59 -11.19
N VAL A 292 -8.65 -2.81 -11.18
CA VAL A 292 -7.67 -1.80 -11.60
C VAL A 292 -7.66 -1.70 -13.13
N PRO A 293 -7.73 -0.50 -13.75
CA PRO A 293 -7.66 -0.37 -15.20
C PRO A 293 -6.31 -0.82 -15.78
N GLU A 294 -6.37 -1.25 -17.05
CA GLU A 294 -5.26 -1.80 -17.84
C GLU A 294 -4.64 -3.11 -17.28
N SER A 295 -4.47 -4.10 -18.16
CA SER A 295 -3.84 -5.42 -17.93
C SER A 295 -4.45 -6.37 -16.88
N GLY A 296 -5.28 -5.90 -15.94
CA GLY A 296 -5.74 -6.75 -14.82
C GLY A 296 -4.59 -7.15 -13.87
N SER A 297 -3.51 -6.38 -13.86
CA SER A 297 -2.33 -6.66 -13.04
C SER A 297 -2.62 -6.49 -11.56
N SER A 298 -2.10 -7.42 -10.77
CA SER A 298 -2.27 -7.41 -9.32
C SER A 298 -1.54 -6.23 -8.68
N ILE A 299 -2.20 -5.59 -7.71
CA ILE A 299 -1.66 -4.53 -6.87
C ILE A 299 -0.56 -5.12 -5.96
N SER A 300 0.62 -4.54 -6.05
CA SER A 300 1.83 -4.91 -5.30
C SER A 300 2.11 -3.94 -4.15
N ALA A 301 1.87 -2.64 -4.36
CA ALA A 301 2.10 -1.60 -3.36
C ALA A 301 0.92 -0.61 -3.29
N MET A 302 0.71 0.01 -2.14
CA MET A 302 -0.30 1.06 -1.96
C MET A 302 0.19 2.18 -1.06
N ALA A 303 -0.14 3.42 -1.39
CA ALA A 303 0.04 4.58 -0.52
C ALA A 303 -1.18 5.52 -0.57
N LEU A 304 -1.45 6.25 0.52
CA LEU A 304 -2.48 7.28 0.59
C LEU A 304 -1.81 8.64 0.51
N ASP A 305 -2.32 9.54 -0.32
CA ASP A 305 -1.83 10.92 -0.39
C ASP A 305 -2.66 11.91 0.44
N SER A 306 -2.18 13.15 0.58
CA SER A 306 -2.82 14.20 1.39
C SER A 306 -4.24 14.57 0.94
N LYS A 307 -4.66 14.13 -0.25
CA LYS A 307 -6.00 14.35 -0.82
C LYS A 307 -6.89 13.10 -0.71
N GLY A 308 -6.44 12.08 0.01
CA GLY A 308 -7.16 10.81 0.16
C GLY A 308 -7.13 9.91 -1.07
N ARG A 309 -6.29 10.20 -2.08
CA ARG A 309 -6.17 9.36 -3.28
C ARG A 309 -5.29 8.16 -2.96
N LYS A 310 -5.71 6.96 -3.37
CA LYS A 310 -4.93 5.72 -3.20
C LYS A 310 -4.06 5.53 -4.44
N TRP A 311 -2.76 5.62 -4.26
CA TRP A 311 -1.75 5.33 -5.28
C TRP A 311 -1.46 3.83 -5.26
N LEU A 312 -1.91 3.10 -6.29
CA LEU A 312 -1.78 1.66 -6.40
C LEU A 312 -0.63 1.34 -7.36
N GLY A 313 0.46 0.78 -6.85
CA GLY A 313 1.50 0.16 -7.68
C GLY A 313 1.05 -1.23 -8.11
N THR A 314 1.27 -1.58 -9.38
CA THR A 314 0.93 -2.91 -9.93
C THR A 314 2.16 -3.64 -10.44
N VAL A 315 2.04 -4.96 -10.63
CA VAL A 315 3.15 -5.80 -11.10
C VAL A 315 3.50 -5.56 -12.58
N PHE A 316 2.59 -5.05 -13.41
CA PHE A 316 2.79 -4.92 -14.88
C PHE A 316 2.14 -3.69 -15.55
N GLY A 317 1.28 -2.94 -14.86
CA GLY A 317 0.51 -1.82 -15.42
C GLY A 317 1.02 -0.43 -15.02
N GLY A 318 2.11 -0.34 -14.25
CA GLY A 318 2.57 0.90 -13.64
C GLY A 318 1.75 1.25 -12.39
N ILE A 319 1.36 2.52 -12.28
CA ILE A 319 0.55 3.06 -11.18
C ILE A 319 -0.88 3.32 -11.68
N ALA A 320 -1.87 2.91 -10.88
CA ALA A 320 -3.23 3.42 -10.98
C ALA A 320 -3.56 4.25 -9.73
N VAL A 321 -3.99 5.50 -9.90
CA VAL A 321 -4.42 6.37 -8.80
C VAL A 321 -5.94 6.36 -8.73
N TYR A 322 -6.48 5.88 -7.61
CA TYR A 322 -7.91 5.82 -7.33
C TYR A 322 -8.34 6.99 -6.44
N GLN A 323 -9.35 7.73 -6.88
CA GLN A 323 -10.02 8.77 -6.10
C GLN A 323 -11.50 8.45 -5.95
N THR A 324 -11.99 8.42 -4.71
CA THR A 324 -13.44 8.51 -4.44
C THR A 324 -13.91 9.92 -4.77
N SER A 325 -14.91 10.04 -5.64
CA SER A 325 -15.60 11.31 -5.86
C SER A 325 -16.18 11.83 -4.54
N LEU A 326 -15.82 13.07 -4.17
CA LEU A 326 -16.43 13.74 -3.03
C LEU A 326 -17.88 14.06 -3.41
N LYS A 327 -18.83 13.41 -2.75
CA LYS A 327 -20.21 13.91 -2.69
C LYS A 327 -20.20 15.18 -1.83
N GLN A 328 -20.34 16.32 -2.49
CA GLN A 328 -20.85 17.56 -1.89
C GLN A 328 -22.37 17.52 -1.92
#